data_AF-A0AAD7I3I6-F1
#
_entry.id   AF-A0AAD7I3I6-F1
#
_cell.length_a   1.000
_cell.length_b   1.000
_cell.length_c   1.000
_cell.angle_alpha   90.00
_cell.angle_beta   90.00
_cell.angle_gamma   90.00
#
_symmetry.space_group_name_H-M   'P 1'
#
loop_
_entity.id
_entity.type
_entity.pdbx_description
1 polymer ?
#
loop_
_entity_poly.entity_id
_entity_poly.type
_entity_poly.pdbx_seq_one_letter_code
_entity_poly.pdbx_strand_id
1 'polypeptide(L)'
;MPKSSSPAKPSRYPPSTPKKKTGDSPSTPKKRTYPVSRSLPLTAANTGPLATPNGPSIKRTEATKRYKIKPTDLDTILPISRRPNFMGGAWIQTYNEGDVATLALNLRPGKPLPQLGPEAGPSSPLAEKKGPRIMRTTAIKEFKLTASQLDELKPISATPNSYGTVTKFYNRSDVQDLKSRLDQRQLGVNSPSPPPNRNHFMLDRWEDPELSHFFVLGSNKRTFVSAKKSKWMIFGPLPTVIPVLRLGDLIVELVWEFKYVGIWFTSIHANIFARHYSVKASKARATSSIIFALKHRIGTLPVKEGLQLYMGRVDCYLISGCELSLDTDNSLVKEHLDVQHTFLRRLLGLNSHSMLAVLFTETGQMPIRMRRLVIALGRLKYFVSLLEEEEDGLRARRVVLDLFLDSVNLLREGKSGWASDFVIMLRRLPTPIEVGPDDLLSMAFVDMLEKRIIEVVDADLQHDINHLVKTHLLRNRLEKADNRLVLAPRRLRHYLTVVAVPAHRKALTGLLLGDHLLSVERLRYSTRYRDSVPRDFRLCRFCRGGVEDEVHALFDCTGEQRLVQLRDRFLAGLSVCDANVHARYGQITNYDFLLQLVSTRKGIKLFAKYVFDVLTLFNEFPRFFPVVFRRVP
;
A
#
# COMPACT_ATOMS: atom_id res chain seq x y z
N MET A 1 -63.07 4.50 33.81
CA MET A 1 -61.62 4.21 33.65
C MET A 1 -61.48 2.79 33.14
N PRO A 2 -60.54 2.40 32.25
CA PRO A 2 -59.44 3.12 31.57
C PRO A 2 -59.54 3.05 30.01
N LYS A 3 -58.44 3.40 29.32
CA LYS A 3 -58.02 3.14 27.91
C LYS A 3 -57.84 4.39 27.05
N SER A 4 -56.60 4.89 27.00
CA SER A 4 -56.12 5.80 25.96
C SER A 4 -55.25 5.05 24.96
N SER A 5 -55.76 4.94 23.74
CA SER A 5 -55.07 4.47 22.54
C SER A 5 -54.23 5.62 21.96
N SER A 6 -53.00 5.33 21.56
CA SER A 6 -52.16 6.24 20.77
C SER A 6 -51.84 5.60 19.41
N PRO A 7 -51.85 6.37 18.30
CA PRO A 7 -51.89 5.81 16.95
C PRO A 7 -50.51 5.57 16.34
N ALA A 8 -50.41 4.48 15.56
CA ALA A 8 -49.26 4.10 14.77
C ALA A 8 -49.02 5.06 13.58
N LYS A 9 -47.76 5.41 13.33
CA LYS A 9 -47.31 6.11 12.11
C LYS A 9 -46.98 5.11 10.98
N PRO A 10 -47.24 5.45 9.71
CA PRO A 10 -47.13 4.52 8.59
C PRO A 10 -45.70 4.38 8.03
N SER A 11 -45.37 3.14 7.70
CA SER A 11 -44.22 2.71 6.89
C SER A 11 -44.32 3.24 5.46
N ARG A 12 -43.25 3.89 4.96
CA ARG A 12 -43.07 4.27 3.56
C ARG A 12 -41.86 3.53 2.99
N TYR A 13 -42.08 2.40 2.33
CA TYR A 13 -41.40 1.97 1.10
C TYR A 13 -42.22 0.82 0.49
N PRO A 14 -42.65 0.89 -0.79
CA PRO A 14 -43.40 -0.18 -1.43
C PRO A 14 -42.47 -1.30 -1.94
N PRO A 15 -42.92 -2.57 -1.95
CA PRO A 15 -42.17 -3.68 -2.51
C PRO A 15 -42.23 -3.67 -4.05
N SER A 16 -41.10 -3.91 -4.69
CA SER A 16 -41.01 -4.10 -6.15
C SER A 16 -41.27 -5.56 -6.50
N THR A 17 -42.29 -5.80 -7.32
CA THR A 17 -42.59 -7.10 -7.92
C THR A 17 -41.79 -7.32 -9.22
N PRO A 18 -41.45 -8.58 -9.56
CA PRO A 18 -40.56 -8.89 -10.67
C PRO A 18 -41.32 -9.03 -12.00
N LYS A 19 -40.86 -8.35 -13.06
CA LYS A 19 -41.33 -8.58 -14.43
C LYS A 19 -40.47 -9.66 -15.12
N LYS A 20 -41.10 -10.79 -15.43
CA LYS A 20 -40.70 -11.74 -16.49
C LYS A 20 -41.05 -11.17 -17.87
N LYS A 21 -40.15 -11.29 -18.85
CA LYS A 21 -40.40 -11.58 -20.29
C LYS A 21 -39.04 -11.77 -20.99
N THR A 22 -38.69 -13.02 -21.31
CA THR A 22 -38.81 -13.72 -22.62
C THR A 22 -37.60 -13.51 -23.55
N GLY A 23 -36.84 -14.60 -23.72
CA GLY A 23 -36.31 -15.14 -24.98
C GLY A 23 -35.46 -14.26 -25.89
N ASP A 24 -34.17 -14.57 -25.99
CA ASP A 24 -33.50 -14.80 -27.28
C ASP A 24 -32.23 -15.67 -27.10
N SER A 25 -32.06 -16.60 -28.03
CA SER A 25 -31.06 -17.68 -28.06
C SER A 25 -29.63 -17.21 -28.43
N PRO A 26 -28.59 -18.03 -28.15
CA PRO A 26 -27.22 -17.56 -28.02
C PRO A 26 -26.46 -17.55 -29.36
N SER A 27 -25.88 -16.41 -29.72
CA SER A 27 -24.88 -16.32 -30.79
C SER A 27 -23.46 -16.51 -30.24
N THR A 28 -22.70 -17.33 -30.95
CA THR A 28 -21.32 -17.75 -30.69
C THR A 28 -20.31 -16.57 -30.70
N PRO A 29 -19.25 -16.61 -29.87
CA PRO A 29 -18.28 -15.52 -29.82
C PRO A 29 -17.33 -15.57 -31.02
N LYS A 30 -17.48 -14.62 -31.93
CA LYS A 30 -16.48 -14.32 -32.97
C LYS A 30 -15.15 -13.89 -32.31
N LYS A 31 -14.07 -14.58 -32.66
CA LYS A 31 -12.68 -14.20 -32.35
C LYS A 31 -12.42 -12.77 -32.82
N ARG A 32 -12.16 -11.85 -31.88
CA ARG A 32 -11.59 -10.52 -32.20
C ARG A 32 -10.10 -10.67 -32.46
N THR A 33 -9.72 -10.53 -33.72
CA THR A 33 -8.37 -10.21 -34.16
C THR A 33 -8.00 -8.79 -33.70
N TYR A 34 -6.83 -8.65 -33.08
CA TYR A 34 -6.28 -7.34 -32.69
C TYR A 34 -5.70 -6.64 -33.93
N PRO A 35 -5.97 -5.34 -34.13
CA PRO A 35 -5.27 -4.58 -35.16
C PRO A 35 -3.81 -4.36 -34.76
N VAL A 36 -2.93 -4.59 -35.74
CA VAL A 36 -1.49 -4.34 -35.72
C VAL A 36 -1.21 -2.91 -35.23
N SER A 37 -0.24 -2.79 -34.33
CA SER A 37 0.24 -1.54 -33.74
C SER A 37 0.68 -0.55 -34.83
N ARG A 38 -0.02 0.59 -34.94
CA ARG A 38 0.51 1.80 -35.59
C ARG A 38 1.59 2.38 -34.67
N SER A 39 2.82 2.43 -35.17
CA SER A 39 3.93 3.19 -34.61
C SER A 39 3.57 4.68 -34.55
N LEU A 40 3.84 5.31 -33.40
CA LEU A 40 3.79 6.77 -33.24
C LEU A 40 5.04 7.41 -33.88
N PRO A 41 4.96 8.64 -34.40
CA PRO A 41 6.09 9.29 -35.07
C PRO A 41 7.21 9.62 -34.08
N LEU A 42 8.44 9.31 -34.47
CA LEU A 42 9.67 9.74 -33.79
C LEU A 42 9.81 11.26 -33.92
N THR A 43 9.94 11.97 -32.79
CA THR A 43 10.39 13.36 -32.79
C THR A 43 11.85 13.43 -33.22
N ALA A 44 12.17 14.39 -34.10
CA ALA A 44 13.43 14.55 -34.83
C ALA A 44 14.71 14.81 -33.99
N ALA A 45 14.65 14.69 -32.66
CA ALA A 45 15.76 15.04 -31.77
C ALA A 45 16.70 13.86 -31.40
N ASN A 46 16.59 12.69 -32.04
CA ASN A 46 17.22 11.47 -31.50
C ASN A 46 17.92 10.53 -32.49
N THR A 47 18.16 10.95 -33.73
CA THR A 47 18.96 10.19 -34.73
C THR A 47 20.44 10.60 -34.69
N GLY A 48 21.03 10.71 -33.49
CA GLY A 48 22.47 10.91 -33.38
C GLY A 48 23.23 9.67 -33.87
N PRO A 49 24.46 9.83 -34.41
CA PRO A 49 25.26 8.70 -34.87
C PRO A 49 25.50 7.70 -33.73
N LEU A 50 25.52 6.40 -34.09
CA LEU A 50 25.81 5.30 -33.18
C LEU A 50 27.22 4.79 -33.47
N ALA A 51 27.93 4.36 -32.42
CA ALA A 51 29.19 3.65 -32.58
C ALA A 51 28.96 2.25 -33.15
N THR A 52 29.91 1.75 -33.94
CA THR A 52 29.95 0.33 -34.28
C THR A 52 30.24 -0.50 -33.02
N PRO A 53 29.52 -1.61 -32.79
CA PRO A 53 29.81 -2.51 -31.67
C PRO A 53 31.21 -3.12 -31.83
N ASN A 54 32.07 -2.94 -30.82
CA ASN A 54 33.42 -3.48 -30.77
C ASN A 54 33.71 -4.02 -29.35
N GLY A 55 33.30 -5.26 -29.10
CA GLY A 55 33.51 -5.96 -27.82
C GLY A 55 32.33 -5.89 -26.82
N PRO A 56 32.60 -6.07 -25.52
CA PRO A 56 31.58 -6.05 -24.47
C PRO A 56 30.84 -4.71 -24.42
N SER A 57 29.52 -4.75 -24.17
CA SER A 57 28.68 -3.56 -24.10
C SER A 57 28.27 -3.25 -22.66
N ILE A 58 28.25 -1.97 -22.27
CA ILE A 58 27.88 -1.53 -20.92
C ILE A 58 26.78 -0.47 -20.96
N LYS A 59 25.80 -0.56 -20.04
CA LYS A 59 24.71 0.43 -19.94
C LYS A 59 25.21 1.72 -19.29
N ARG A 60 24.65 2.87 -19.68
CA ARG A 60 25.00 4.21 -19.10
C ARG A 60 25.02 4.24 -17.57
N THR A 61 24.02 3.61 -16.94
CA THR A 61 23.89 3.56 -15.47
C THR A 61 24.94 2.67 -14.79
N GLU A 62 25.47 1.70 -15.52
CA GLU A 62 26.47 0.76 -15.04
C GLU A 62 27.87 1.30 -15.27
N ALA A 63 28.11 1.93 -16.43
CA ALA A 63 29.34 2.65 -16.75
C ALA A 63 29.67 3.74 -15.71
N THR A 64 28.70 4.57 -15.34
CA THR A 64 28.87 5.61 -14.32
C THR A 64 29.23 5.05 -12.94
N LYS A 65 28.68 3.89 -12.56
CA LYS A 65 29.00 3.21 -11.31
C LYS A 65 30.37 2.52 -11.35
N ARG A 66 30.63 1.72 -12.38
CA ARG A 66 31.81 0.87 -12.52
C ARG A 66 33.08 1.69 -12.72
N TYR A 67 33.02 2.68 -13.61
CA TYR A 67 34.18 3.53 -13.96
C TYR A 67 34.23 4.83 -13.16
N LYS A 68 33.25 5.07 -12.26
CA LYS A 68 33.12 6.30 -11.46
C LYS A 68 33.18 7.59 -12.29
N ILE A 69 32.63 7.58 -13.50
CA ILE A 69 32.52 8.73 -14.42
C ILE A 69 31.13 9.37 -14.28
N LYS A 70 31.00 10.68 -14.58
CA LYS A 70 29.70 11.36 -14.52
C LYS A 70 28.85 10.97 -15.74
N PRO A 71 27.50 11.00 -15.64
CA PRO A 71 26.66 10.76 -16.79
C PRO A 71 26.96 11.71 -17.96
N THR A 72 27.30 12.97 -17.69
CA THR A 72 27.64 13.98 -18.71
C THR A 72 28.91 13.64 -19.48
N ASP A 73 29.85 12.93 -18.86
CA ASP A 73 31.10 12.54 -19.52
C ASP A 73 30.82 11.50 -20.62
N LEU A 74 29.82 10.63 -20.41
CA LEU A 74 29.36 9.65 -21.41
C LEU A 74 28.64 10.26 -22.60
N ASP A 75 28.33 11.57 -22.58
CA ASP A 75 27.80 12.27 -23.76
C ASP A 75 28.91 12.64 -24.76
N THR A 76 30.18 12.50 -24.38
CA THR A 76 31.36 12.75 -25.25
C THR A 76 31.71 11.57 -26.16
N ILE A 77 31.14 10.39 -25.93
CA ILE A 77 31.33 9.18 -26.73
C ILE A 77 30.01 8.71 -27.33
N LEU A 78 30.07 8.02 -28.47
CA LEU A 78 28.87 7.56 -29.18
C LEU A 78 28.33 6.26 -28.57
N PRO A 79 27.03 6.14 -28.27
CA PRO A 79 26.44 4.88 -27.84
C PRO A 79 26.28 3.92 -29.02
N ILE A 80 26.33 2.61 -28.77
CA ILE A 80 26.02 1.56 -29.73
C ILE A 80 24.49 1.44 -29.94
N SER A 81 23.69 1.72 -28.90
CA SER A 81 22.23 1.69 -29.00
C SER A 81 21.53 2.69 -28.08
N ARG A 82 20.37 3.17 -28.54
CA ARG A 82 19.44 4.03 -27.79
C ARG A 82 18.03 3.45 -27.90
N ARG A 83 17.38 3.16 -26.77
CA ARG A 83 15.98 2.69 -26.78
C ARG A 83 15.12 3.39 -25.72
N PRO A 84 13.82 3.60 -25.98
CA PRO A 84 12.94 4.27 -25.03
C PRO A 84 12.78 3.42 -23.77
N ASN A 85 12.74 4.08 -22.61
CA ASN A 85 12.46 3.42 -21.35
C ASN A 85 10.94 3.26 -21.19
N PHE A 86 10.43 2.03 -21.37
CA PHE A 86 9.00 1.70 -21.28
C PHE A 86 8.38 1.96 -19.89
N MET A 87 9.19 2.15 -18.86
CA MET A 87 8.73 2.46 -17.49
C MET A 87 8.62 3.97 -17.21
N GLY A 88 8.91 4.82 -18.20
CA GLY A 88 8.97 6.28 -18.06
C GLY A 88 10.30 6.73 -17.45
N GLY A 89 11.06 7.54 -18.18
CA GLY A 89 12.38 8.06 -17.76
C GLY A 89 13.28 8.39 -18.96
N ALA A 90 14.55 8.73 -18.70
CA ALA A 90 15.56 8.95 -19.74
C ALA A 90 15.78 7.70 -20.62
N TRP A 91 16.24 7.90 -21.86
CA TRP A 91 16.55 6.83 -22.80
C TRP A 91 17.58 5.86 -22.23
N ILE A 92 17.41 4.57 -22.51
CA ILE A 92 18.42 3.56 -22.16
C ILE A 92 19.48 3.58 -23.26
N GLN A 93 20.69 3.99 -22.89
CA GLN A 93 21.86 4.03 -23.78
C GLN A 93 22.88 2.97 -23.38
N THR A 94 23.48 2.33 -24.38
CA THR A 94 24.50 1.29 -24.22
C THR A 94 25.73 1.67 -25.04
N TYR A 95 26.92 1.49 -24.48
CA TYR A 95 28.21 1.91 -25.03
C TYR A 95 29.17 0.73 -25.17
N ASN A 96 30.23 0.85 -25.98
CA ASN A 96 31.32 -0.12 -25.95
C ASN A 96 32.07 0.05 -24.64
N GLU A 97 32.33 -1.04 -23.93
CA GLU A 97 33.02 -0.97 -22.64
C GLU A 97 34.47 -0.48 -22.80
N GLY A 98 35.12 -0.79 -23.93
CA GLY A 98 36.46 -0.27 -24.27
C GLY A 98 36.51 1.25 -24.41
N ASP A 99 35.50 1.85 -25.06
CA ASP A 99 35.39 3.31 -25.23
C ASP A 99 35.18 3.99 -23.86
N VAL A 100 34.37 3.39 -22.99
CA VAL A 100 34.12 3.86 -21.63
C VAL A 100 35.39 3.77 -20.76
N ALA A 101 36.15 2.68 -20.87
CA ALA A 101 37.41 2.51 -20.15
C ALA A 101 38.47 3.52 -20.61
N THR A 102 38.58 3.76 -21.92
CA THR A 102 39.47 4.76 -22.51
C THR A 102 39.10 6.17 -22.05
N LEU A 103 37.80 6.50 -22.07
CA LEU A 103 37.30 7.76 -21.53
C LEU A 103 37.64 7.93 -20.04
N ALA A 104 37.48 6.87 -19.24
CA ALA A 104 37.78 6.91 -17.82
C ALA A 104 39.29 7.12 -17.53
N LEU A 105 40.18 6.54 -18.35
CA LEU A 105 41.62 6.77 -18.28
C LEU A 105 41.97 8.22 -18.67
N ASN A 106 41.37 8.74 -19.74
CA ASN A 106 41.60 10.10 -20.21
C ASN A 106 41.16 11.17 -19.19
N LEU A 107 40.07 10.91 -18.47
CA LEU A 107 39.58 11.81 -17.41
C LEU A 107 40.43 11.75 -16.13
N ARG A 108 41.32 10.75 -15.98
CA ARG A 108 42.16 10.52 -14.79
C ARG A 108 43.55 9.99 -15.15
N PRO A 109 44.39 10.76 -15.86
CA PRO A 109 45.72 10.31 -16.21
C PRO A 109 46.53 9.98 -14.94
N GLY A 110 47.17 8.81 -14.92
CA GLY A 110 48.05 8.38 -13.84
C GLY A 110 47.39 7.67 -12.64
N LYS A 111 46.06 7.51 -12.61
CA LYS A 111 45.40 6.66 -11.61
C LYS A 111 45.07 5.29 -12.20
N PRO A 112 45.44 4.17 -11.56
CA PRO A 112 44.97 2.86 -11.98
C PRO A 112 43.43 2.86 -11.97
N LEU A 113 42.83 2.31 -13.02
CA LEU A 113 41.40 2.03 -13.02
C LEU A 113 41.04 1.29 -11.73
N PRO A 114 39.85 1.53 -11.14
CA PRO A 114 39.38 0.72 -10.02
C PRO A 114 39.58 -0.74 -10.40
N GLN A 115 40.40 -1.47 -9.61
CA GLN A 115 40.76 -2.84 -9.91
C GLN A 115 39.48 -3.57 -10.33
N LEU A 116 39.49 -4.13 -11.54
CA LEU A 116 38.53 -5.14 -11.90
C LEU A 116 38.63 -6.19 -10.79
N GLY A 117 37.61 -6.25 -9.94
CA GLY A 117 37.40 -7.43 -9.10
C GLY A 117 37.53 -8.65 -10.02
N PRO A 118 38.14 -9.73 -9.51
CA PRO A 118 38.72 -10.79 -10.32
C PRO A 118 37.78 -11.16 -11.45
N GLU A 119 38.35 -11.17 -12.65
CA GLU A 119 37.70 -11.57 -13.88
C GLU A 119 36.71 -12.71 -13.61
N ALA A 120 35.42 -12.43 -13.76
CA ALA A 120 34.47 -13.46 -14.13
C ALA A 120 34.62 -13.74 -15.64
N GLY A 121 35.84 -14.06 -16.06
CA GLY A 121 36.09 -14.88 -17.22
C GLY A 121 35.84 -16.35 -16.83
N PRO A 122 35.18 -17.15 -17.67
CA PRO A 122 34.87 -18.53 -17.33
C PRO A 122 36.13 -19.38 -17.49
N SER A 123 36.80 -19.68 -16.39
CA SER A 123 37.68 -20.86 -16.33
C SER A 123 37.57 -21.59 -15.00
N SER A 124 36.36 -21.68 -14.44
CA SER A 124 36.00 -22.97 -13.87
C SER A 124 35.92 -23.94 -15.04
N PRO A 125 36.71 -25.04 -15.07
CA PRO A 125 36.65 -26.00 -16.16
C PRO A 125 35.20 -26.44 -16.32
N LEU A 126 34.61 -26.12 -17.48
CA LEU A 126 33.25 -26.51 -17.79
C LEU A 126 33.20 -28.03 -17.84
N ALA A 127 32.10 -28.62 -17.37
CA ALA A 127 31.90 -30.05 -17.52
C ALA A 127 31.74 -30.39 -19.00
N GLU A 128 32.29 -31.53 -19.43
CA GLU A 128 32.00 -32.08 -20.75
C GLU A 128 30.49 -32.36 -20.85
N LYS A 129 29.90 -32.07 -22.01
CA LYS A 129 28.46 -32.21 -22.21
C LYS A 129 28.08 -33.68 -22.34
N LYS A 130 27.44 -34.23 -21.31
CA LYS A 130 26.88 -35.58 -21.24
C LYS A 130 25.36 -35.49 -21.33
N GLY A 131 24.85 -35.49 -22.57
CA GLY A 131 23.41 -35.54 -22.83
C GLY A 131 22.66 -34.20 -22.69
N PRO A 132 21.36 -34.23 -22.28
CA PRO A 132 20.52 -33.04 -22.26
C PRO A 132 20.92 -32.04 -21.17
N ARG A 133 20.94 -30.75 -21.52
CA ARG A 133 21.27 -29.66 -20.59
C ARG A 133 20.03 -29.19 -19.80
N ILE A 134 20.24 -28.77 -18.56
CA ILE A 134 19.21 -28.15 -17.71
C ILE A 134 19.69 -26.80 -17.18
N MET A 135 18.81 -25.80 -17.22
CA MET A 135 19.07 -24.46 -16.67
C MET A 135 19.04 -24.51 -15.14
N ARG A 136 19.95 -23.79 -14.46
CA ARG A 136 20.06 -23.77 -12.98
C ARG A 136 18.72 -23.58 -12.25
N THR A 137 17.93 -22.61 -12.68
CA THR A 137 16.63 -22.30 -12.05
C THR A 137 15.59 -23.38 -12.29
N THR A 138 15.67 -24.11 -13.41
CA THR A 138 14.85 -25.29 -13.69
C THR A 138 15.31 -26.47 -12.85
N ALA A 139 16.63 -26.70 -12.71
CA ALA A 139 17.20 -27.77 -11.89
C ALA A 139 16.83 -27.65 -10.40
N ILE A 140 16.91 -26.43 -9.84
CA ILE A 140 16.49 -26.13 -8.46
C ILE A 140 15.02 -26.51 -8.25
N LYS A 141 14.15 -26.15 -9.19
CA LYS A 141 12.70 -26.40 -9.09
C LYS A 141 12.35 -27.87 -9.31
N GLU A 142 12.95 -28.50 -10.32
CA GLU A 142 12.60 -29.84 -10.77
C GLU A 142 13.15 -30.93 -9.85
N PHE A 143 14.39 -30.77 -9.37
CA PHE A 143 15.06 -31.75 -8.50
C PHE A 143 15.04 -31.38 -7.02
N LYS A 144 14.36 -30.28 -6.65
CA LYS A 144 14.27 -29.74 -5.28
C LYS A 144 15.64 -29.55 -4.62
N LEU A 145 16.63 -29.10 -5.40
CA LEU A 145 18.00 -28.84 -4.92
C LEU A 145 18.16 -27.36 -4.52
N THR A 146 18.97 -27.08 -3.52
CA THR A 146 19.35 -25.71 -3.17
C THR A 146 20.37 -25.16 -4.17
N ALA A 147 20.51 -23.83 -4.21
CA ALA A 147 21.53 -23.18 -5.03
C ALA A 147 22.95 -23.63 -4.65
N SER A 148 23.21 -23.84 -3.35
CA SER A 148 24.51 -24.29 -2.85
C SER A 148 24.82 -25.74 -3.24
N GLN A 149 23.84 -26.64 -3.19
CA GLN A 149 23.99 -28.03 -3.64
C GLN A 149 24.35 -28.08 -5.14
N LEU A 150 23.72 -27.24 -5.95
CA LEU A 150 24.02 -27.13 -7.39
C LEU A 150 25.36 -26.46 -7.70
N ASP A 151 25.98 -25.77 -6.74
CA ASP A 151 27.35 -25.26 -6.89
C ASP A 151 28.41 -26.35 -6.69
N GLU A 152 28.03 -27.55 -6.20
CA GLU A 152 28.91 -28.73 -6.18
C GLU A 152 29.17 -29.30 -7.59
N LEU A 153 28.31 -28.97 -8.56
CA LEU A 153 28.45 -29.41 -9.94
C LEU A 153 29.17 -28.38 -10.80
N LYS A 154 29.99 -28.86 -11.74
CA LYS A 154 30.60 -28.02 -12.77
C LYS A 154 29.55 -27.71 -13.86
N PRO A 155 29.28 -26.44 -14.20
CA PRO A 155 28.37 -26.11 -15.28
C PRO A 155 28.97 -26.48 -16.65
N ILE A 156 28.14 -26.82 -17.63
CA ILE A 156 28.54 -27.02 -19.04
C ILE A 156 28.69 -25.67 -19.75
N SER A 157 27.88 -24.67 -19.37
CA SER A 157 27.94 -23.33 -19.96
C SER A 157 27.37 -22.27 -19.02
N ALA A 158 27.81 -21.04 -19.19
CA ALA A 158 27.39 -19.89 -18.40
C ALA A 158 27.15 -18.70 -19.34
N THR A 159 25.89 -18.24 -19.47
CA THR A 159 25.52 -17.16 -20.40
C THR A 159 24.83 -16.01 -19.65
N PRO A 160 25.19 -14.73 -19.90
CA PRO A 160 24.49 -13.59 -19.33
C PRO A 160 23.01 -13.58 -19.73
N ASN A 161 22.11 -13.31 -18.78
CA ASN A 161 20.69 -13.08 -19.09
C ASN A 161 20.38 -11.60 -19.34
N SER A 162 19.16 -11.31 -19.78
CA SER A 162 18.67 -9.96 -20.09
C SER A 162 18.71 -8.96 -18.92
N TYR A 163 18.91 -9.46 -17.69
CA TYR A 163 19.04 -8.68 -16.46
C TYR A 163 20.50 -8.51 -15.99
N GLY A 164 21.49 -9.00 -16.77
CA GLY A 164 22.92 -8.88 -16.44
C GLY A 164 23.44 -9.92 -15.44
N THR A 165 22.65 -10.95 -15.12
CA THR A 165 23.08 -12.05 -14.24
C THR A 165 23.44 -13.28 -15.08
N VAL A 166 24.49 -14.02 -14.68
CA VAL A 166 24.97 -15.19 -15.43
C VAL A 166 24.08 -16.40 -15.16
N THR A 167 23.47 -16.93 -16.22
CA THR A 167 22.67 -18.16 -16.18
C THR A 167 23.56 -19.36 -16.46
N LYS A 168 23.65 -20.27 -15.50
CA LYS A 168 24.44 -21.52 -15.61
C LYS A 168 23.56 -22.68 -16.13
N PHE A 169 24.13 -23.53 -16.96
CA PHE A 169 23.53 -24.79 -17.43
C PHE A 169 24.36 -25.99 -17.00
N TYR A 170 23.71 -27.10 -16.66
CA TYR A 170 24.32 -28.32 -16.14
C TYR A 170 23.89 -29.54 -16.96
N ASN A 171 24.63 -30.66 -16.88
CA ASN A 171 24.16 -31.93 -17.43
C ASN A 171 23.02 -32.41 -16.56
N ARG A 172 21.91 -32.82 -17.17
CA ARG A 172 20.75 -33.31 -16.43
C ARG A 172 21.08 -34.60 -15.64
N SER A 173 21.96 -35.44 -16.18
CA SER A 173 22.47 -36.64 -15.51
C SER A 173 23.20 -36.30 -14.21
N ASP A 174 24.13 -35.34 -14.25
CA ASP A 174 24.95 -34.99 -13.08
C ASP A 174 24.08 -34.39 -11.94
N VAL A 175 23.02 -33.66 -12.32
CA VAL A 175 22.01 -33.14 -11.38
C VAL A 175 21.17 -34.28 -10.77
N GLN A 176 20.82 -35.29 -11.57
CA GLN A 176 20.13 -36.50 -11.08
C GLN A 176 21.01 -37.28 -10.10
N ASP A 177 22.28 -37.51 -10.45
CA ASP A 177 23.24 -38.24 -9.61
C ASP A 177 23.52 -37.51 -8.30
N LEU A 178 23.64 -36.17 -8.34
CA LEU A 178 23.74 -35.34 -7.13
C LEU A 178 22.52 -35.53 -6.23
N LYS A 179 21.31 -35.53 -6.81
CA LYS A 179 20.08 -35.73 -6.06
C LYS A 179 20.03 -37.11 -5.42
N SER A 180 20.37 -38.16 -6.17
CA SER A 180 20.45 -39.54 -5.65
C SER A 180 21.46 -39.68 -4.50
N ARG A 181 22.63 -39.03 -4.59
CA ARG A 181 23.64 -39.05 -3.51
C ARG A 181 23.17 -38.33 -2.25
N LEU A 182 22.46 -37.20 -2.40
CA LEU A 182 21.90 -36.46 -1.27
C LEU A 182 20.78 -37.25 -0.58
N ASP A 183 19.96 -37.94 -1.35
CA ASP A 183 18.90 -38.80 -0.82
C ASP A 183 19.47 -40.02 -0.08
N GLN A 184 20.57 -40.60 -0.56
CA GLN A 184 21.28 -41.68 0.14
C GLN A 184 21.96 -41.20 1.43
N ARG A 185 22.53 -39.98 1.46
CA ARG A 185 23.10 -39.40 2.69
C ARG A 185 22.06 -39.12 3.77
N GLN A 186 20.83 -38.78 3.38
CA GLN A 186 19.72 -38.60 4.33
C GLN A 186 19.25 -39.92 4.95
N LEU A 187 19.51 -41.06 4.30
CA LEU A 187 19.15 -42.39 4.82
C LEU A 187 20.26 -43.02 5.70
N GLY A 188 21.46 -42.43 5.76
CA GLY A 188 22.67 -43.09 6.29
C GLY A 188 23.26 -42.55 7.61
N VAL A 189 22.59 -41.67 8.36
CA VAL A 189 23.12 -41.17 9.64
C VAL A 189 22.50 -41.95 10.81
N ASN A 190 23.16 -43.04 11.21
CA ASN A 190 22.98 -43.70 12.51
C ASN A 190 24.24 -43.46 13.36
N SER A 191 24.11 -42.89 14.57
CA SER A 191 25.09 -42.93 15.68
C SER A 191 24.47 -42.27 16.95
N PRO A 192 24.94 -42.59 18.17
CA PRO A 192 24.34 -43.50 19.14
C PRO A 192 23.50 -42.79 20.22
N SER A 193 22.64 -43.57 20.89
CA SER A 193 21.70 -43.17 21.94
C SER A 193 22.35 -42.70 23.26
N PRO A 194 21.83 -41.65 23.92
CA PRO A 194 22.03 -41.38 25.35
C PRO A 194 20.96 -42.09 26.21
N PRO A 195 21.18 -42.25 27.53
CA PRO A 195 20.37 -43.14 28.38
C PRO A 195 18.98 -42.57 28.66
N PRO A 196 18.02 -43.44 29.05
CA PRO A 196 16.61 -43.05 29.17
C PRO A 196 16.41 -42.26 30.45
N ASN A 197 15.90 -41.03 30.35
CA ASN A 197 15.33 -40.35 31.50
C ASN A 197 13.80 -40.34 31.38
N ARG A 198 13.18 -40.94 32.40
CA ARG A 198 11.76 -41.19 32.57
C ARG A 198 10.99 -39.87 32.54
N ASN A 199 10.21 -39.67 31.48
CA ASN A 199 8.87 -39.08 31.50
C ASN A 199 8.21 -39.40 30.15
N HIS A 200 7.87 -40.68 29.97
CA HIS A 200 7.02 -41.14 28.89
C HIS A 200 5.60 -40.60 29.11
N PHE A 201 5.28 -39.46 28.51
CA PHE A 201 3.94 -39.28 27.95
C PHE A 201 3.96 -39.91 26.55
N MET A 202 3.09 -40.89 26.33
CA MET A 202 2.95 -41.64 25.07
C MET A 202 2.86 -40.70 23.86
N LEU A 203 3.87 -40.73 22.98
CA LEU A 203 3.89 -40.03 21.68
C LEU A 203 4.32 -40.93 20.51
N ASP A 204 4.50 -42.24 20.72
CA ASP A 204 5.17 -43.12 19.73
C ASP A 204 4.28 -43.83 18.72
N ARG A 205 3.01 -43.42 18.54
CA ARG A 205 2.20 -43.93 17.42
C ARG A 205 1.02 -43.01 17.09
N TRP A 206 1.27 -41.95 16.33
CA TRP A 206 0.22 -41.29 15.56
C TRP A 206 0.00 -42.08 14.25
N GLU A 207 -0.57 -43.27 14.33
CA GLU A 207 -1.39 -43.78 13.22
C GLU A 207 -2.72 -43.05 13.33
N ASP A 208 -2.82 -41.87 12.72
CA ASP A 208 -3.94 -40.95 12.95
C ASP A 208 -5.28 -41.61 12.53
N PRO A 209 -6.11 -42.07 13.50
CA PRO A 209 -7.34 -42.79 13.19
C PRO A 209 -8.35 -41.86 12.52
N GLU A 210 -8.27 -40.55 12.79
CA GLU A 210 -9.25 -39.57 12.34
C GLU A 210 -9.13 -39.25 10.85
N LEU A 211 -7.90 -39.09 10.32
CA LEU A 211 -7.67 -38.89 8.89
C LEU A 211 -8.02 -40.14 8.07
N SER A 212 -7.70 -41.31 8.62
CA SER A 212 -8.07 -42.60 8.06
C SER A 212 -9.59 -42.78 8.05
N HIS A 213 -10.27 -42.38 9.12
CA HIS A 213 -11.73 -42.40 9.23
C HIS A 213 -12.40 -41.38 8.29
N PHE A 214 -11.81 -40.19 8.10
CA PHE A 214 -12.28 -39.20 7.14
C PHE A 214 -12.16 -39.70 5.68
N PHE A 215 -11.08 -40.42 5.37
CA PHE A 215 -10.88 -41.05 4.07
C PHE A 215 -11.89 -42.19 3.82
N VAL A 216 -12.17 -43.02 4.83
CA VAL A 216 -13.21 -44.05 4.79
C VAL A 216 -14.60 -43.44 4.61
N LEU A 217 -14.91 -42.35 5.34
CA LEU A 217 -16.17 -41.60 5.20
C LEU A 217 -16.35 -40.98 3.81
N GLY A 218 -15.29 -40.41 3.24
CA GLY A 218 -15.32 -39.89 1.86
C GLY A 218 -15.55 -41.00 0.83
N SER A 219 -14.87 -42.13 1.00
CA SER A 219 -15.04 -43.32 0.16
C SER A 219 -16.47 -43.87 0.23
N ASN A 220 -17.06 -43.94 1.43
CA ASN A 220 -18.46 -44.33 1.65
C ASN A 220 -19.46 -43.36 0.99
N LYS A 221 -19.09 -42.09 0.78
CA LYS A 221 -19.89 -41.08 0.08
C LYS A 221 -19.52 -40.91 -1.41
N ARG A 222 -18.69 -41.80 -1.96
CA ARG A 222 -18.17 -41.73 -3.35
C ARG A 222 -17.45 -40.42 -3.69
N THR A 223 -16.82 -39.77 -2.70
CA THR A 223 -16.00 -38.58 -2.90
C THR A 223 -14.52 -38.92 -2.76
N PHE A 224 -13.72 -38.51 -3.76
CA PHE A 224 -12.28 -38.75 -3.76
C PHE A 224 -11.52 -37.57 -3.14
N VAL A 225 -10.73 -37.84 -2.10
CA VAL A 225 -9.83 -36.85 -1.49
C VAL A 225 -8.56 -36.75 -2.33
N SER A 226 -8.22 -35.55 -2.81
CA SER A 226 -7.01 -35.34 -3.60
C SER A 226 -5.80 -35.11 -2.71
N ALA A 227 -4.98 -36.14 -2.48
CA ALA A 227 -3.75 -36.02 -1.70
C ALA A 227 -2.80 -34.91 -2.23
N LYS A 228 -2.80 -34.67 -3.55
CA LYS A 228 -2.02 -33.57 -4.17
C LYS A 228 -2.46 -32.17 -3.72
N LYS A 229 -3.77 -31.98 -3.49
CA LYS A 229 -4.36 -30.71 -3.02
C LYS A 229 -4.40 -30.62 -1.49
N SER A 230 -4.42 -31.76 -0.80
CA SER A 230 -4.29 -31.84 0.65
C SER A 230 -2.89 -31.43 1.08
N LYS A 231 -2.83 -30.55 2.09
CA LYS A 231 -1.62 -30.10 2.75
C LYS A 231 -1.88 -30.08 4.25
N TRP A 232 -0.83 -30.21 5.03
CA TRP A 232 -0.90 -30.04 6.47
C TRP A 232 0.20 -29.10 6.94
N MET A 233 -0.01 -28.50 8.11
CA MET A 233 0.83 -27.48 8.70
C MET A 233 0.91 -27.72 10.21
N ILE A 234 2.06 -27.42 10.81
CA ILE A 234 2.27 -27.47 12.26
C ILE A 234 2.26 -26.04 12.79
N PHE A 235 1.41 -25.73 13.76
CA PHE A 235 1.42 -24.43 14.44
C PHE A 235 2.00 -24.60 15.85
N GLY A 236 2.84 -23.66 16.27
CA GLY A 236 3.54 -23.73 17.56
C GLY A 236 4.94 -24.34 17.47
N PRO A 237 5.51 -24.77 18.61
CA PRO A 237 6.83 -25.41 18.64
C PRO A 237 6.89 -26.65 17.75
N LEU A 238 7.98 -26.80 17.00
CA LEU A 238 8.18 -27.99 16.19
C LEU A 238 8.45 -29.20 17.09
N PRO A 239 7.80 -30.35 16.82
CA PRO A 239 8.13 -31.58 17.53
C PRO A 239 9.55 -32.04 17.14
N THR A 240 10.22 -32.72 18.06
CA THR A 240 11.56 -33.30 17.83
C THR A 240 11.57 -34.25 16.64
N VAL A 241 10.47 -34.98 16.44
CA VAL A 241 10.24 -35.84 15.28
C VAL A 241 9.01 -35.31 14.53
N ILE A 242 9.20 -34.97 13.26
CA ILE A 242 8.12 -34.47 12.41
C ILE A 242 7.26 -35.68 11.97
N PRO A 243 5.95 -35.70 12.30
CA PRO A 243 5.09 -36.81 11.90
C PRO A 243 4.91 -36.87 10.38
N VAL A 244 4.64 -38.05 9.84
CA VAL A 244 4.32 -38.24 8.42
C VAL A 244 2.83 -38.53 8.29
N LEU A 245 2.05 -37.54 7.83
CA LEU A 245 0.62 -37.73 7.58
C LEU A 245 0.39 -38.44 6.23
N ARG A 246 -0.50 -39.42 6.23
CA ARG A 246 -0.88 -40.22 5.06
C ARG A 246 -2.39 -40.15 4.80
N LEU A 247 -2.77 -40.18 3.52
CA LEU A 247 -4.14 -40.37 3.03
C LEU A 247 -4.15 -41.65 2.18
N GLY A 248 -4.53 -42.77 2.79
CA GLY A 248 -4.24 -44.09 2.23
C GLY A 248 -2.73 -44.29 2.09
N ASP A 249 -2.26 -44.72 0.93
CA ASP A 249 -0.83 -44.92 0.68
C ASP A 249 -0.06 -43.63 0.35
N LEU A 250 -0.77 -42.50 0.17
CA LEU A 250 -0.17 -41.24 -0.27
C LEU A 250 0.23 -40.37 0.91
N ILE A 251 1.49 -39.92 0.92
CA ILE A 251 2.00 -38.95 1.90
C ILE A 251 1.43 -37.56 1.62
N VAL A 252 0.86 -36.93 2.64
CA VAL A 252 0.39 -35.54 2.58
C VAL A 252 1.59 -34.61 2.79
N GLU A 253 1.78 -33.67 1.87
CA GLU A 253 2.90 -32.73 1.94
C GLU A 253 2.75 -31.76 3.12
N LEU A 254 3.78 -31.70 3.96
CA LEU A 254 3.96 -30.69 4.99
C LEU A 254 4.36 -29.36 4.33
N VAL A 255 3.65 -28.28 4.66
CA VAL A 255 3.93 -26.94 4.13
C VAL A 255 4.02 -25.89 5.23
N TRP A 256 4.78 -24.83 4.95
CA TRP A 256 4.99 -23.70 5.87
C TRP A 256 4.09 -22.49 5.56
N GLU A 257 3.59 -22.42 4.32
CA GLU A 257 2.62 -21.43 3.88
C GLU A 257 1.55 -22.14 3.05
N PHE A 258 0.29 -21.83 3.32
CA PHE A 258 -0.81 -22.35 2.51
C PHE A 258 -1.92 -21.32 2.36
N LYS A 259 -2.57 -21.33 1.20
CA LYS A 259 -3.70 -20.45 0.92
C LYS A 259 -5.00 -21.24 0.98
N TYR A 260 -5.82 -20.95 1.98
CA TYR A 260 -7.13 -21.56 2.17
C TYR A 260 -8.23 -20.50 2.07
N VAL A 261 -9.21 -20.72 1.19
CA VAL A 261 -10.36 -19.82 0.94
C VAL A 261 -9.96 -18.35 0.76
N GLY A 262 -8.83 -18.09 0.09
CA GLY A 262 -8.38 -16.72 -0.18
C GLY A 262 -7.48 -16.08 0.90
N ILE A 263 -7.28 -16.77 2.03
CA ILE A 263 -6.49 -16.35 3.18
C ILE A 263 -5.18 -17.13 3.22
N TRP A 264 -4.08 -16.44 3.49
CA TRP A 264 -2.78 -17.07 3.67
C TRP A 264 -2.52 -17.38 5.14
N PHE A 265 -2.15 -18.63 5.38
CA PHE A 265 -1.67 -19.12 6.65
C PHE A 265 -0.16 -19.34 6.57
N THR A 266 0.53 -19.13 7.68
CA THR A 266 1.95 -19.42 7.83
C THR A 266 2.25 -19.98 9.21
N SER A 267 3.10 -21.00 9.27
CA SER A 267 3.52 -21.63 10.53
C SER A 267 4.90 -21.17 11.03
N ILE A 268 5.61 -20.36 10.24
CA ILE A 268 6.98 -19.90 10.56
C ILE A 268 7.01 -18.50 11.21
N HIS A 269 5.85 -17.92 11.48
CA HIS A 269 5.71 -16.62 12.13
C HIS A 269 4.78 -16.74 13.34
N ALA A 270 5.03 -15.91 14.36
CA ALA A 270 4.19 -15.87 15.56
C ALA A 270 2.72 -15.52 15.22
N ASN A 271 2.51 -14.61 14.26
CA ASN A 271 1.19 -14.36 13.71
C ASN A 271 0.94 -15.25 12.48
N ILE A 272 -0.02 -16.18 12.60
CA ILE A 272 -0.36 -17.14 11.54
C ILE A 272 -0.85 -16.49 10.24
N PHE A 273 -1.22 -15.20 10.28
CA PHE A 273 -1.68 -14.41 9.14
C PHE A 273 -0.62 -13.44 8.60
N ALA A 274 0.61 -13.42 9.12
CA ALA A 274 1.67 -12.48 8.69
C ALA A 274 1.85 -12.45 7.15
N ARG A 275 1.84 -13.63 6.53
CA ARG A 275 1.92 -13.77 5.07
C ARG A 275 0.74 -13.12 4.34
N HIS A 276 -0.46 -13.15 4.92
CA HIS A 276 -1.66 -12.58 4.33
C HIS A 276 -1.56 -11.05 4.22
N TYR A 277 -1.06 -10.37 5.25
CA TYR A 277 -0.88 -8.92 5.23
C TYR A 277 -0.01 -8.46 4.07
N SER A 278 1.20 -9.02 3.94
CA SER A 278 2.16 -8.65 2.90
C SER A 278 1.65 -8.94 1.48
N VAL A 279 0.98 -10.08 1.26
CA VAL A 279 0.41 -10.43 -0.04
C VAL A 279 -0.71 -9.48 -0.43
N LYS A 280 -1.60 -9.12 0.50
CA LYS A 280 -2.71 -8.20 0.24
C LYS A 280 -2.23 -6.77 0.04
N ALA A 281 -1.28 -6.31 0.85
CA ALA A 281 -0.64 -5.00 0.68
C ALA A 281 0.02 -4.89 -0.69
N SER A 282 0.76 -5.91 -1.13
CA SER A 282 1.40 -5.95 -2.45
C SER A 282 0.38 -5.83 -3.59
N LYS A 283 -0.74 -6.57 -3.52
CA LYS A 283 -1.83 -6.47 -4.52
C LYS A 283 -2.51 -5.11 -4.51
N ALA A 284 -2.74 -4.54 -3.34
CA ALA A 284 -3.30 -3.21 -3.18
C ALA A 284 -2.36 -2.12 -3.77
N ARG A 285 -1.05 -2.23 -3.53
CA ARG A 285 -0.01 -1.35 -4.12
C ARG A 285 0.04 -1.45 -5.64
N ALA A 286 0.01 -2.67 -6.18
CA ALA A 286 0.00 -2.89 -7.63
C ALA A 286 -1.26 -2.28 -8.26
N THR A 287 -2.42 -2.49 -7.65
CA THR A 287 -3.70 -1.95 -8.15
C THR A 287 -3.75 -0.42 -8.07
N SER A 288 -3.29 0.16 -6.95
CA SER A 288 -3.09 1.60 -6.80
C SER A 288 -2.20 2.18 -7.91
N SER A 289 -1.09 1.50 -8.22
CA SER A 289 -0.17 1.92 -9.27
C SER A 289 -0.83 1.92 -10.65
N ILE A 290 -1.65 0.91 -10.96
CA ILE A 290 -2.43 0.83 -12.20
C ILE A 290 -3.44 1.97 -12.28
N ILE A 291 -4.18 2.25 -11.20
CA ILE A 291 -5.16 3.35 -11.15
C ILE A 291 -4.48 4.68 -11.46
N PHE A 292 -3.33 4.97 -10.84
CA PHE A 292 -2.63 6.22 -11.11
C PHE A 292 -1.88 6.25 -12.45
N ALA A 293 -1.57 5.10 -13.04
CA ALA A 293 -1.05 5.03 -14.41
C ALA A 293 -2.09 5.48 -15.45
N LEU A 294 -3.39 5.43 -15.13
CA LEU A 294 -4.44 5.99 -15.99
C LEU A 294 -4.24 7.49 -16.25
N LYS A 295 -3.47 8.20 -15.41
CA LYS A 295 -3.15 9.62 -15.59
C LYS A 295 -2.63 9.94 -16.99
N HIS A 296 -1.88 9.02 -17.61
CA HIS A 296 -1.34 9.20 -18.96
C HIS A 296 -2.41 9.19 -20.06
N ARG A 297 -3.62 8.68 -19.77
CA ARG A 297 -4.73 8.59 -20.72
C ARG A 297 -5.84 9.60 -20.44
N ILE A 298 -6.15 9.85 -19.17
CA ILE A 298 -7.30 10.68 -18.77
C ILE A 298 -6.91 11.96 -18.01
N GLY A 299 -5.61 12.23 -17.86
CA GLY A 299 -5.13 13.35 -17.05
C GLY A 299 -5.28 13.10 -15.54
N THR A 300 -5.33 14.15 -14.73
CA THR A 300 -5.39 13.98 -13.26
C THR A 300 -6.75 13.45 -12.84
N LEU A 301 -6.75 12.28 -12.19
CA LEU A 301 -7.95 11.63 -11.65
C LEU A 301 -8.73 12.59 -10.72
N PRO A 302 -10.03 12.82 -10.93
CA PRO A 302 -10.82 13.60 -9.99
C PRO A 302 -11.06 12.80 -8.69
N VAL A 303 -11.21 13.53 -7.58
CA VAL A 303 -11.11 12.95 -6.23
C VAL A 303 -12.24 11.97 -5.95
N LYS A 304 -13.48 12.31 -6.33
CA LYS A 304 -14.66 11.47 -6.09
C LYS A 304 -14.51 10.10 -6.77
N GLU A 305 -14.16 10.09 -8.04
CA GLU A 305 -13.95 8.89 -8.84
C GLU A 305 -12.72 8.11 -8.35
N GLY A 306 -11.67 8.80 -7.94
CA GLY A 306 -10.50 8.17 -7.31
C GLY A 306 -10.83 7.47 -6.00
N LEU A 307 -11.70 8.03 -5.17
CA LEU A 307 -12.21 7.38 -3.97
C LEU A 307 -13.12 6.19 -4.29
N GLN A 308 -13.94 6.27 -5.34
CA GLN A 308 -14.72 5.11 -5.82
C GLN A 308 -13.81 3.96 -6.27
N LEU A 309 -12.75 4.27 -7.02
CA LEU A 309 -11.74 3.28 -7.44
C LEU A 309 -10.96 2.72 -6.25
N TYR A 310 -10.63 3.56 -5.26
CA TYR A 310 -10.05 3.10 -4.00
C TYR A 310 -10.93 2.05 -3.33
N MET A 311 -12.20 2.39 -3.07
CA MET A 311 -13.14 1.51 -2.40
C MET A 311 -13.38 0.21 -3.17
N GLY A 312 -13.54 0.29 -4.50
CA GLY A 312 -13.85 -0.87 -5.33
C GLY A 312 -12.66 -1.78 -5.65
N ARG A 313 -11.41 -1.29 -5.59
CA ARG A 313 -10.25 -2.01 -6.14
C ARG A 313 -9.04 -2.09 -5.22
N VAL A 314 -8.87 -1.15 -4.29
CA VAL A 314 -7.73 -1.12 -3.36
C VAL A 314 -8.17 -1.59 -1.99
N ASP A 315 -9.22 -0.96 -1.45
CA ASP A 315 -9.77 -1.24 -0.13
C ASP A 315 -10.15 -2.72 0.02
N CYS A 316 -10.75 -3.33 -1.01
CA CYS A 316 -11.12 -4.76 -1.01
C CYS A 316 -9.94 -5.71 -0.70
N TYR A 317 -8.71 -5.33 -1.04
CA TYR A 317 -7.53 -6.09 -0.64
C TYR A 317 -7.15 -5.82 0.81
N LEU A 318 -7.20 -4.55 1.23
CA LEU A 318 -6.83 -4.12 2.58
C LEU A 318 -7.79 -4.62 3.66
N ILE A 319 -9.08 -4.80 3.35
CA ILE A 319 -10.06 -5.39 4.28
C ILE A 319 -10.20 -6.91 4.14
N SER A 320 -9.45 -7.54 3.22
CA SER A 320 -9.62 -8.96 2.95
C SER A 320 -9.29 -9.81 4.18
N GLY A 321 -10.27 -10.54 4.71
CA GLY A 321 -10.09 -11.45 5.84
C GLY A 321 -9.86 -10.76 7.18
N CYS A 322 -10.19 -9.46 7.33
CA CYS A 322 -10.03 -8.74 8.60
C CYS A 322 -11.00 -9.21 9.68
N GLU A 323 -12.08 -9.88 9.29
CA GLU A 323 -13.02 -10.55 10.20
C GLU A 323 -12.41 -11.75 10.93
N LEU A 324 -11.31 -12.32 10.40
CA LEU A 324 -10.57 -13.43 10.99
C LEU A 324 -9.19 -13.00 11.48
N SER A 325 -8.49 -12.19 10.68
CA SER A 325 -7.15 -11.68 10.97
C SER A 325 -7.25 -10.30 11.61
N LEU A 326 -7.36 -10.28 12.93
CA LEU A 326 -7.43 -9.08 13.75
C LEU A 326 -6.06 -8.37 13.83
N ASP A 327 -6.06 -7.03 13.90
CA ASP A 327 -4.85 -6.20 13.82
C ASP A 327 -4.11 -6.12 15.18
N THR A 328 -3.72 -7.26 15.74
CA THR A 328 -2.98 -7.33 17.02
C THR A 328 -1.48 -7.06 16.88
N ASP A 329 -0.94 -7.07 15.67
CA ASP A 329 0.45 -6.72 15.38
C ASP A 329 0.53 -5.41 14.59
N ASN A 330 1.08 -4.38 15.23
CA ASN A 330 1.26 -3.06 14.62
C ASN A 330 2.18 -3.08 13.40
N SER A 331 3.16 -3.99 13.38
CA SER A 331 4.13 -4.09 12.27
C SER A 331 3.47 -4.62 10.99
N LEU A 332 2.54 -5.58 11.12
CA LEU A 332 1.84 -6.18 10.00
C LEU A 332 0.82 -5.23 9.37
N VAL A 333 -0.02 -4.58 10.20
CA VAL A 333 -1.02 -3.62 9.69
C VAL A 333 -0.39 -2.36 9.11
N LYS A 334 0.85 -2.02 9.50
CA LYS A 334 1.61 -0.89 8.94
C LYS A 334 1.68 -0.94 7.41
N GLU A 335 1.87 -2.13 6.83
CA GLU A 335 1.89 -2.26 5.37
C GLU A 335 0.58 -1.79 4.72
N HIS A 336 -0.56 -2.06 5.37
CA HIS A 336 -1.89 -1.67 4.86
C HIS A 336 -2.12 -0.17 5.04
N LEU A 337 -1.73 0.37 6.19
CA LEU A 337 -1.75 1.80 6.48
C LEU A 337 -0.94 2.57 5.43
N ASP A 338 0.27 2.11 5.13
CA ASP A 338 1.16 2.73 4.13
C ASP A 338 0.53 2.76 2.73
N VAL A 339 -0.20 1.70 2.31
CA VAL A 339 -0.93 1.70 1.04
C VAL A 339 -2.02 2.76 1.03
N GLN A 340 -2.86 2.81 2.07
CA GLN A 340 -3.97 3.76 2.15
C GLN A 340 -3.44 5.20 2.16
N HIS A 341 -2.48 5.51 3.03
CA HIS A 341 -1.88 6.83 3.13
C HIS A 341 -1.26 7.28 1.81
N THR A 342 -0.50 6.39 1.16
CA THR A 342 0.12 6.68 -0.14
C THR A 342 -0.94 6.92 -1.22
N PHE A 343 -2.01 6.13 -1.24
CA PHE A 343 -3.10 6.32 -2.19
C PHE A 343 -3.76 7.69 -2.02
N LEU A 344 -4.16 8.04 -0.79
CA LEU A 344 -4.86 9.30 -0.51
C LEU A 344 -3.96 10.51 -0.76
N ARG A 345 -2.68 10.47 -0.36
CA ARG A 345 -1.70 11.53 -0.68
C ARG A 345 -1.57 11.74 -2.18
N ARG A 346 -1.41 10.68 -2.97
CA ARG A 346 -1.32 10.77 -4.43
C ARG A 346 -2.58 11.34 -5.06
N LEU A 347 -3.76 10.96 -4.54
CA LEU A 347 -5.05 11.44 -5.02
C LEU A 347 -5.21 12.95 -4.77
N LEU A 348 -4.86 13.41 -3.56
CA LEU A 348 -4.95 14.82 -3.16
C LEU A 348 -3.81 15.67 -3.74
N GLY A 349 -2.72 15.06 -4.19
CA GLY A 349 -1.53 15.75 -4.67
C GLY A 349 -0.62 16.26 -3.55
N LEU A 350 -0.64 15.57 -2.41
CA LEU A 350 0.16 15.89 -1.23
C LEU A 350 1.50 15.14 -1.22
N ASN A 351 2.47 15.69 -0.48
CA ASN A 351 3.78 15.11 -0.25
C ASN A 351 3.74 13.91 0.72
N SER A 352 4.80 13.11 0.74
CA SER A 352 4.93 11.90 1.58
C SER A 352 4.95 12.18 3.09
N HIS A 353 5.22 13.41 3.50
CA HIS A 353 5.31 13.88 4.88
C HIS A 353 4.08 14.70 5.30
N SER A 354 3.01 14.74 4.49
CA SER A 354 1.77 15.40 4.86
C SER A 354 1.19 14.74 6.11
N MET A 355 0.47 15.51 6.93
CA MET A 355 -0.19 14.95 8.10
C MET A 355 -1.18 13.85 7.69
N LEU A 356 -1.41 12.89 8.58
CA LEU A 356 -2.28 11.76 8.31
C LEU A 356 -3.75 12.11 8.53
N ALA A 357 -4.07 12.84 9.61
CA ALA A 357 -5.44 13.23 9.94
C ALA A 357 -6.16 13.89 8.75
N VAL A 358 -5.48 14.80 8.04
CA VAL A 358 -6.05 15.51 6.90
C VAL A 358 -6.43 14.62 5.72
N LEU A 359 -5.81 13.44 5.59
CA LEU A 359 -6.19 12.49 4.56
C LEU A 359 -7.60 11.97 4.80
N PHE A 360 -7.98 11.76 6.07
CA PHE A 360 -9.27 11.22 6.47
C PHE A 360 -10.32 12.31 6.62
N THR A 361 -9.95 13.43 7.25
CA THR A 361 -10.90 14.52 7.50
C THR A 361 -11.37 15.19 6.21
N GLU A 362 -10.52 15.26 5.19
CA GLU A 362 -10.86 15.90 3.93
C GLU A 362 -11.52 14.97 2.89
N THR A 363 -11.23 13.67 2.94
CA THR A 363 -11.79 12.69 1.99
C THR A 363 -13.04 11.98 2.52
N GLY A 364 -13.28 12.03 3.84
CA GLY A 364 -14.30 11.24 4.51
C GLY A 364 -13.95 9.75 4.64
N GLN A 365 -12.75 9.33 4.23
CA GLN A 365 -12.31 7.94 4.37
C GLN A 365 -12.02 7.61 5.83
N MET A 366 -12.32 6.38 6.23
CA MET A 366 -11.96 5.87 7.55
C MET A 366 -10.51 5.34 7.52
N PRO A 367 -9.70 5.58 8.56
CA PRO A 367 -8.41 4.91 8.70
C PRO A 367 -8.57 3.40 8.58
N ILE A 368 -7.71 2.74 7.80
CA ILE A 368 -7.92 1.34 7.41
C ILE A 368 -7.96 0.39 8.61
N ARG A 369 -7.17 0.68 9.65
CA ARG A 369 -7.21 -0.08 10.92
C ARG A 369 -8.62 -0.03 11.55
N MET A 370 -9.23 1.14 11.59
CA MET A 370 -10.56 1.33 12.17
C MET A 370 -11.63 0.69 11.29
N ARG A 371 -11.48 0.81 9.97
CA ARG A 371 -12.37 0.15 9.00
C ARG A 371 -12.35 -1.37 9.15
N ARG A 372 -11.17 -1.96 9.34
CA ARG A 372 -10.99 -3.40 9.58
C ARG A 372 -11.62 -3.83 10.91
N LEU A 373 -11.45 -3.03 11.97
CA LEU A 373 -12.11 -3.26 13.26
C LEU A 373 -13.65 -3.22 13.16
N VAL A 374 -14.23 -2.25 12.45
CA VAL A 374 -15.69 -2.17 12.24
C VAL A 374 -16.23 -3.39 11.46
N ILE A 375 -15.47 -3.91 10.50
CA ILE A 375 -15.85 -5.14 9.79
C ILE A 375 -15.77 -6.36 10.73
N ALA A 376 -14.73 -6.45 11.56
CA ALA A 376 -14.63 -7.49 12.58
C ALA A 376 -15.78 -7.41 13.61
N LEU A 377 -16.20 -6.20 13.97
CA LEU A 377 -17.38 -5.98 14.81
C LEU A 377 -18.66 -6.47 14.11
N GLY A 378 -18.81 -6.27 12.81
CA GLY A 378 -19.91 -6.86 12.05
C GLY A 378 -19.93 -8.39 12.13
N ARG A 379 -18.76 -9.03 12.21
CA ARG A 379 -18.66 -10.47 12.46
C ARG A 379 -19.03 -10.84 13.90
N LEU A 380 -18.66 -10.03 14.89
CA LEU A 380 -19.13 -10.19 16.26
C LEU A 380 -20.65 -10.12 16.35
N LYS A 381 -21.28 -9.12 15.72
CA LYS A 381 -22.75 -9.00 15.65
C LYS A 381 -23.40 -10.27 15.11
N TYR A 382 -22.82 -10.84 14.05
CA TYR A 382 -23.28 -12.11 13.50
C TYR A 382 -23.12 -13.26 14.50
N PHE A 383 -22.03 -13.34 15.26
CA PHE A 383 -21.87 -14.40 16.26
C PHE A 383 -22.90 -14.29 17.39
N VAL A 384 -23.13 -13.08 17.87
CA VAL A 384 -24.08 -12.83 18.96
C VAL A 384 -25.52 -13.04 18.49
N SER A 385 -25.87 -12.71 17.24
CA SER A 385 -27.21 -13.00 16.72
C SER A 385 -27.52 -14.49 16.65
N LEU A 386 -26.50 -15.37 16.61
CA LEU A 386 -26.70 -16.82 16.67
C LEU A 386 -27.09 -17.33 18.06
N LEU A 387 -26.93 -16.51 19.12
CA LEU A 387 -27.37 -16.87 20.48
C LEU A 387 -28.89 -16.78 20.65
N GLU A 388 -29.55 -15.94 19.84
CA GLU A 388 -30.98 -15.63 19.95
C GLU A 388 -31.86 -16.49 19.02
N GLU A 389 -31.27 -17.29 18.12
CA GLU A 389 -32.01 -18.14 17.17
C GLU A 389 -32.35 -19.52 17.77
N GLU A 390 -33.64 -19.91 17.75
CA GLU A 390 -34.14 -21.23 18.16
C GLU A 390 -33.76 -22.36 17.18
N GLU A 391 -33.82 -23.60 17.70
CA GLU A 391 -33.14 -24.86 17.32
C GLU A 391 -33.19 -25.35 15.85
N ASP A 392 -33.88 -24.70 14.91
CA ASP A 392 -34.05 -25.22 13.54
C ASP A 392 -32.93 -24.86 12.55
N GLY A 393 -31.91 -24.13 13.00
CA GLY A 393 -30.82 -23.62 12.16
C GLY A 393 -29.63 -24.57 12.00
N LEU A 394 -29.61 -25.35 10.90
CA LEU A 394 -28.45 -25.94 10.21
C LEU A 394 -27.19 -26.20 11.09
N ARG A 395 -26.82 -27.47 11.38
CA ARG A 395 -25.62 -27.89 12.17
C ARG A 395 -24.34 -27.05 12.00
N ALA A 396 -24.09 -26.51 10.81
CA ALA A 396 -22.95 -25.62 10.54
C ALA A 396 -22.97 -24.32 11.35
N ARG A 397 -24.15 -23.76 11.65
CA ARG A 397 -24.32 -22.57 12.51
C ARG A 397 -23.93 -22.88 13.95
N ARG A 398 -24.34 -24.04 14.45
CA ARG A 398 -23.99 -24.49 15.81
C ARG A 398 -22.49 -24.58 16.01
N VAL A 399 -21.76 -25.16 15.06
CA VAL A 399 -20.29 -25.22 15.11
C VAL A 399 -19.66 -23.83 15.20
N VAL A 400 -20.18 -22.85 14.44
CA VAL A 400 -19.66 -21.48 14.50
C VAL A 400 -19.93 -20.84 15.86
N LEU A 401 -21.11 -21.07 16.43
CA LEU A 401 -21.46 -20.58 17.75
C LEU A 401 -20.59 -21.21 18.84
N ASP A 402 -20.43 -22.53 18.81
CA ASP A 402 -19.60 -23.25 19.79
C ASP A 402 -18.14 -22.76 19.74
N LEU A 403 -17.57 -22.56 18.54
CA LEU A 403 -16.22 -21.99 18.37
C LEU A 403 -16.11 -20.55 18.91
N PHE A 404 -17.16 -19.74 18.75
CA PHE A 404 -17.19 -18.40 19.31
C PHE A 404 -17.24 -18.42 20.85
N LEU A 405 -18.12 -19.25 21.42
CA LEU A 405 -18.22 -19.45 22.87
C LEU A 405 -16.92 -19.98 23.47
N ASP A 406 -16.25 -20.92 22.80
CA ASP A 406 -14.91 -21.39 23.16
C ASP A 406 -13.90 -20.24 23.15
N SER A 407 -13.95 -19.37 22.14
CA SER A 407 -13.07 -18.21 22.12
C SER A 407 -13.32 -17.24 23.27
N VAL A 408 -14.57 -17.10 23.74
CA VAL A 408 -14.91 -16.28 24.92
C VAL A 408 -14.46 -16.97 26.21
N ASN A 409 -14.56 -18.29 26.31
CA ASN A 409 -14.02 -19.07 27.43
C ASN A 409 -12.51 -18.94 27.54
N LEU A 410 -11.78 -19.01 26.43
CA LEU A 410 -10.34 -18.75 26.41
C LEU A 410 -10.00 -17.36 26.95
N LEU A 411 -10.79 -16.34 26.61
CA LEU A 411 -10.63 -15.00 27.16
C LEU A 411 -10.86 -14.96 28.69
N ARG A 412 -11.88 -15.67 29.20
CA ARG A 412 -12.13 -15.81 30.66
C ARG A 412 -10.93 -16.44 31.37
N GLU A 413 -10.27 -17.40 30.73
CA GLU A 413 -9.08 -18.07 31.24
C GLU A 413 -7.77 -17.29 31.01
N GLY A 414 -7.83 -16.10 30.40
CA GLY A 414 -6.63 -15.29 30.08
C GLY A 414 -5.76 -15.88 28.96
N LYS A 415 -6.30 -16.79 28.14
CA LYS A 415 -5.62 -17.42 27.01
C LYS A 415 -5.84 -16.64 25.71
N SER A 416 -4.90 -16.79 24.79
CA SER A 416 -4.98 -16.17 23.46
C SER A 416 -6.04 -16.84 22.58
N GLY A 417 -6.81 -16.03 21.86
CA GLY A 417 -7.86 -16.42 20.94
C GLY A 417 -8.49 -15.20 20.26
N TRP A 418 -9.46 -15.44 19.38
CA TRP A 418 -10.08 -14.38 18.58
C TRP A 418 -10.73 -13.29 19.45
N ALA A 419 -11.48 -13.67 20.49
CA ALA A 419 -12.11 -12.74 21.43
C ALA A 419 -11.07 -11.90 22.19
N SER A 420 -9.97 -12.52 22.65
CA SER A 420 -8.89 -11.79 23.32
C SER A 420 -8.18 -10.82 22.39
N ASP A 421 -7.97 -11.20 21.13
CA ASP A 421 -7.38 -10.34 20.11
C ASP A 421 -8.29 -9.13 19.81
N PHE A 422 -9.61 -9.34 19.80
CA PHE A 422 -10.60 -8.28 19.64
C PHE A 422 -10.54 -7.27 20.80
N VAL A 423 -10.51 -7.76 22.04
CA VAL A 423 -10.36 -6.90 23.23
C VAL A 423 -9.02 -6.14 23.19
N ILE A 424 -7.92 -6.78 22.77
CA ILE A 424 -6.63 -6.11 22.58
C ILE A 424 -6.73 -4.95 21.58
N MET A 425 -7.47 -5.12 20.47
CA MET A 425 -7.67 -4.03 19.51
C MET A 425 -8.42 -2.85 20.13
N LEU A 426 -9.47 -3.11 20.92
CA LEU A 426 -10.27 -2.06 21.57
C LEU A 426 -9.48 -1.28 22.63
N ARG A 427 -8.64 -1.97 23.40
CA ARG A 427 -7.73 -1.33 24.38
C ARG A 427 -6.66 -0.46 23.73
N ARG A 428 -6.34 -0.72 22.46
CA ARG A 428 -5.32 0.03 21.70
C ARG A 428 -5.88 1.21 20.91
N LEU A 429 -7.16 1.50 21.03
CA LEU A 429 -7.74 2.72 20.50
C LEU A 429 -7.15 3.95 21.21
N PRO A 430 -7.15 5.14 20.58
CA PRO A 430 -6.67 6.38 21.20
C PRO A 430 -7.30 6.63 22.57
N THR A 431 -8.62 6.38 22.65
CA THR A 431 -9.33 6.25 23.92
C THR A 431 -9.67 4.76 24.11
N PRO A 432 -8.99 4.05 25.03
CA PRO A 432 -9.24 2.64 25.27
C PRO A 432 -10.70 2.35 25.61
N ILE A 433 -11.25 1.28 25.03
CA ILE A 433 -12.57 0.75 25.38
C ILE A 433 -12.36 -0.57 26.10
N GLU A 434 -12.63 -0.58 27.42
CA GLU A 434 -12.62 -1.80 28.20
C GLU A 434 -13.88 -2.62 27.94
N VAL A 435 -13.68 -3.92 27.74
CA VAL A 435 -14.73 -4.89 27.42
C VAL A 435 -14.44 -6.18 28.19
N GLY A 436 -15.42 -6.66 28.94
CA GLY A 436 -15.40 -7.95 29.61
C GLY A 436 -15.82 -9.09 28.67
N PRO A 437 -15.59 -10.36 29.07
CA PRO A 437 -16.00 -11.51 28.27
C PRO A 437 -17.51 -11.57 28.00
N ASP A 438 -18.32 -11.23 29.01
CA ASP A 438 -19.79 -11.32 28.92
C ASP A 438 -20.40 -10.18 28.08
N ASP A 439 -19.73 -9.04 28.01
CA ASP A 439 -20.13 -7.92 27.15
C ASP A 439 -20.13 -8.32 25.67
N LEU A 440 -19.21 -9.22 25.27
CA LEU A 440 -19.12 -9.74 23.90
C LEU A 440 -20.30 -10.66 23.53
N LEU A 441 -21.11 -11.09 24.51
CA LEU A 441 -22.29 -11.92 24.30
C LEU A 441 -23.59 -11.12 24.23
N SER A 442 -23.54 -9.78 24.36
CA SER A 442 -24.72 -8.92 24.40
C SER A 442 -24.90 -8.13 23.11
N MET A 443 -26.01 -8.36 22.39
CA MET A 443 -26.34 -7.60 21.17
C MET A 443 -26.40 -6.09 21.42
N ALA A 444 -27.03 -5.70 22.53
CA ALA A 444 -27.17 -4.29 22.92
C ALA A 444 -25.80 -3.62 23.15
N PHE A 445 -24.86 -4.34 23.78
CA PHE A 445 -23.50 -3.83 23.97
C PHE A 445 -22.76 -3.70 22.64
N VAL A 446 -22.83 -4.72 21.79
CA VAL A 446 -22.15 -4.74 20.49
C VAL A 446 -22.68 -3.65 19.55
N ASP A 447 -23.98 -3.35 19.58
CA ASP A 447 -24.56 -2.22 18.84
C ASP A 447 -24.06 -0.86 19.34
N MET A 448 -23.97 -0.68 20.66
CA MET A 448 -23.40 0.52 21.26
C MET A 448 -21.90 0.68 20.92
N LEU A 449 -21.16 -0.43 20.87
CA LEU A 449 -19.74 -0.45 20.60
C LEU A 449 -19.39 0.12 19.20
N GLU A 450 -20.21 -0.14 18.19
CA GLU A 450 -20.00 0.42 16.83
C GLU A 450 -19.99 1.95 16.85
N LYS A 451 -20.99 2.54 17.51
CA LYS A 451 -21.12 3.98 17.65
C LYS A 451 -19.92 4.55 18.42
N ARG A 452 -19.53 3.90 19.52
CA ARG A 452 -18.42 4.34 20.36
C ARG A 452 -17.08 4.29 19.64
N ILE A 453 -16.82 3.26 18.83
CA ILE A 453 -15.60 3.19 18.00
C ILE A 453 -15.56 4.36 17.02
N ILE A 454 -16.67 4.66 16.34
CA ILE A 454 -16.75 5.78 15.39
C ILE A 454 -16.48 7.11 16.10
N GLU A 455 -17.10 7.32 17.27
CA GLU A 455 -16.91 8.54 18.08
C GLU A 455 -15.46 8.71 18.52
N VAL A 456 -14.80 7.65 19.01
CA VAL A 456 -13.38 7.69 19.42
C VAL A 456 -12.48 8.08 18.25
N VAL A 457 -12.72 7.50 17.06
CA VAL A 457 -11.90 7.79 15.87
C VAL A 457 -12.13 9.22 15.38
N ASP A 458 -13.38 9.68 15.37
CA ASP A 458 -13.70 11.03 14.95
C ASP A 458 -13.15 12.08 15.93
N ALA A 459 -13.16 11.78 17.23
CA ALA A 459 -12.56 12.61 18.28
C ALA A 459 -11.02 12.67 18.14
N ASP A 460 -10.36 11.53 17.89
CA ASP A 460 -8.90 11.46 17.67
C ASP A 460 -8.46 12.28 16.46
N LEU A 461 -9.17 12.14 15.33
CA LEU A 461 -8.91 12.94 14.14
C LEU A 461 -9.15 14.44 14.40
N GLN A 462 -10.19 14.79 15.16
CA GLN A 462 -10.46 16.18 15.50
C GLN A 462 -9.41 16.75 16.47
N HIS A 463 -8.92 15.95 17.40
CA HIS A 463 -7.81 16.30 18.29
C HIS A 463 -6.57 16.66 17.46
N ASP A 464 -6.17 15.81 16.50
CA ASP A 464 -5.08 16.12 15.58
C ASP A 464 -5.29 17.45 14.83
N ILE A 465 -6.49 17.70 14.31
CA ILE A 465 -6.80 18.97 13.63
C ILE A 465 -6.68 20.18 14.57
N ASN A 466 -7.07 20.05 15.83
CA ASN A 466 -7.05 21.15 16.78
C ASN A 466 -5.64 21.47 17.28
N HIS A 467 -4.80 20.45 17.48
CA HIS A 467 -3.50 20.61 18.13
C HIS A 467 -2.33 20.71 17.15
N LEU A 468 -2.45 20.21 15.92
CA LEU A 468 -1.39 20.38 14.93
C LEU A 468 -1.27 21.84 14.48
N VAL A 469 -0.04 22.32 14.38
CA VAL A 469 0.24 23.73 13.99
C VAL A 469 -0.18 24.00 12.54
N LYS A 470 -0.02 23.02 11.64
CA LYS A 470 -0.32 23.20 10.21
C LYS A 470 -1.81 23.25 9.90
N THR A 471 -2.64 22.67 10.77
CA THR A 471 -4.08 22.50 10.54
C THR A 471 -4.88 23.72 11.00
N HIS A 472 -4.24 24.85 11.28
CA HIS A 472 -4.92 26.05 11.78
C HIS A 472 -6.10 26.48 10.88
N LEU A 473 -5.94 26.42 9.54
CA LEU A 473 -7.00 26.68 8.54
C LEU A 473 -8.12 25.63 8.49
N LEU A 474 -8.02 24.54 9.26
CA LEU A 474 -8.98 23.43 9.31
C LEU A 474 -9.75 23.40 10.63
N ARG A 475 -9.35 24.20 11.62
CA ARG A 475 -9.98 24.23 12.95
C ARG A 475 -11.41 24.74 12.87
N ASN A 476 -12.28 24.19 13.72
CA ASN A 476 -13.67 24.60 13.87
C ASN A 476 -14.49 24.63 12.56
N ARG A 477 -14.10 23.82 11.56
CA ARG A 477 -14.82 23.78 10.28
C ARG A 477 -16.19 23.13 10.46
N LEU A 478 -17.23 23.94 10.34
CA LEU A 478 -18.61 23.48 10.36
C LEU A 478 -19.07 23.09 8.96
N GLU A 479 -19.85 22.02 8.87
CA GLU A 479 -20.44 21.53 7.63
C GLU A 479 -21.96 21.58 7.70
N LYS A 480 -22.61 21.87 6.58
CA LYS A 480 -24.08 21.85 6.50
C LYS A 480 -24.56 20.39 6.48
N ALA A 481 -25.33 19.99 7.48
CA ALA A 481 -26.03 18.71 7.59
C ALA A 481 -27.46 18.98 8.05
N ASP A 482 -28.46 18.53 7.29
CA ASP A 482 -29.90 18.68 7.63
C ASP A 482 -30.30 20.08 8.09
N ASN A 483 -29.89 21.10 7.31
CA ASN A 483 -30.09 22.53 7.60
C ASN A 483 -29.45 23.07 8.89
N ARG A 484 -28.63 22.28 9.58
CA ARG A 484 -27.80 22.70 10.71
C ARG A 484 -26.33 22.70 10.34
N LEU A 485 -25.54 23.50 11.06
CA LEU A 485 -24.09 23.48 10.97
C LEU A 485 -23.56 22.51 12.02
N VAL A 486 -22.90 21.44 11.58
CA VAL A 486 -22.39 20.38 12.44
C VAL A 486 -20.90 20.21 12.19
N LEU A 487 -20.14 20.00 13.26
CA LEU A 487 -18.75 19.57 13.15
C LEU A 487 -18.73 18.15 12.59
N ALA A 488 -18.23 17.99 11.36
CA ALA A 488 -18.08 16.70 10.72
C ALA A 488 -16.57 16.44 10.49
N PRO A 489 -15.90 15.72 11.42
CA PRO A 489 -14.47 15.45 11.33
C PRO A 489 -14.11 14.79 10.00
N ARG A 490 -14.83 13.73 9.60
CA ARG A 490 -14.64 13.02 8.33
C ARG A 490 -15.74 13.33 7.32
N ARG A 491 -15.43 14.16 6.31
CA ARG A 491 -16.35 14.42 5.20
C ARG A 491 -15.57 14.71 3.91
N LEU A 492 -16.07 14.20 2.78
CA LEU A 492 -15.54 14.60 1.48
C LEU A 492 -15.81 16.08 1.24
N ARG A 493 -14.77 16.91 1.34
CA ARG A 493 -14.91 18.37 1.27
C ARG A 493 -15.32 18.83 -0.11
N HIS A 494 -16.19 19.83 -0.15
CA HIS A 494 -16.82 20.28 -1.38
C HIS A 494 -15.79 20.84 -2.39
N TYR A 495 -14.74 21.53 -1.94
CA TYR A 495 -13.72 22.07 -2.84
C TYR A 495 -12.96 20.98 -3.62
N LEU A 496 -12.90 19.74 -3.11
CA LEU A 496 -12.29 18.60 -3.80
C LEU A 496 -13.12 18.09 -4.99
N THR A 497 -14.42 18.42 -5.01
CA THR A 497 -15.35 17.99 -6.07
C THR A 497 -15.81 19.15 -6.96
N VAL A 498 -15.99 20.34 -6.40
CA VAL A 498 -16.46 21.53 -7.13
C VAL A 498 -15.36 22.14 -8.01
N VAL A 499 -14.10 22.08 -7.58
CA VAL A 499 -12.97 22.61 -8.36
C VAL A 499 -12.52 21.57 -9.40
N ALA A 500 -13.04 21.73 -10.63
CA ALA A 500 -12.78 20.81 -11.74
C ALA A 500 -11.31 20.82 -12.17
N VAL A 501 -10.71 22.02 -12.28
CA VAL A 501 -9.32 22.20 -12.74
C VAL A 501 -8.36 21.59 -11.71
N PRO A 502 -7.61 20.52 -12.06
CA PRO A 502 -6.79 19.79 -11.09
C PRO A 502 -5.66 20.62 -10.48
N ALA A 503 -5.06 21.53 -11.25
CA ALA A 503 -3.99 22.41 -10.77
C ALA A 503 -4.49 23.34 -9.65
N HIS A 504 -5.63 23.99 -9.87
CA HIS A 504 -6.27 24.87 -8.89
C HIS A 504 -6.70 24.11 -7.64
N ARG A 505 -7.32 22.93 -7.82
CA ARG A 505 -7.73 22.08 -6.71
C ARG A 505 -6.54 21.67 -5.84
N LYS A 506 -5.44 21.24 -6.46
CA LYS A 506 -4.22 20.82 -5.74
C LYS A 506 -3.53 21.99 -5.05
N ALA A 507 -3.49 23.17 -5.66
CA ALA A 507 -2.95 24.37 -5.03
C ALA A 507 -3.75 24.76 -3.79
N LEU A 508 -5.09 24.80 -3.89
CA LEU A 508 -5.96 25.05 -2.74
C LEU A 508 -5.82 23.97 -1.67
N THR A 509 -5.80 22.70 -2.05
CA THR A 509 -5.63 21.58 -1.11
C THR A 509 -4.27 21.68 -0.40
N GLY A 510 -3.19 21.94 -1.15
CA GLY A 510 -1.85 22.12 -0.57
C GLY A 510 -1.78 23.31 0.38
N LEU A 511 -2.42 24.43 0.03
CA LEU A 511 -2.52 25.60 0.92
C LEU A 511 -3.21 25.23 2.24
N LEU A 512 -4.41 24.66 2.18
CA LEU A 512 -5.22 24.36 3.38
C LEU A 512 -4.58 23.31 4.30
N LEU A 513 -3.80 22.40 3.73
CA LEU A 513 -3.23 21.26 4.45
C LEU A 513 -1.76 21.46 4.85
N GLY A 514 -1.20 22.67 4.67
CA GLY A 514 0.18 22.99 5.03
C GLY A 514 1.21 22.26 4.15
N ASP A 515 0.89 22.08 2.87
CA ASP A 515 1.74 21.52 1.82
C ASP A 515 1.87 22.47 0.61
N HIS A 516 2.35 23.69 0.88
CA HIS A 516 2.56 24.74 -0.11
C HIS A 516 4.01 25.27 -0.05
N LEU A 517 4.34 26.25 -0.90
CA LEU A 517 5.72 26.72 -1.14
C LEU A 517 6.13 27.95 -0.31
N LEU A 518 5.22 28.47 0.50
CA LEU A 518 5.45 29.66 1.32
C LEU A 518 6.46 29.38 2.44
N SER A 519 7.14 30.42 2.88
CA SER A 519 8.25 30.31 3.83
C SER A 519 7.81 29.83 5.20
N VAL A 520 6.55 30.10 5.61
CA VAL A 520 5.99 29.58 6.86
C VAL A 520 6.10 28.05 6.96
N GLU A 521 5.92 27.33 5.85
CA GLU A 521 6.03 25.87 5.79
C GLU A 521 7.42 25.40 5.38
N ARG A 522 8.07 26.09 4.43
CA ARG A 522 9.33 25.62 3.82
C ARG A 522 10.55 25.88 4.68
N LEU A 523 10.52 26.89 5.55
CA LEU A 523 11.60 27.21 6.49
C LEU A 523 11.42 26.57 7.87
N ARG A 524 10.30 25.86 8.10
CA ARG A 524 9.96 25.22 9.37
C ARG A 524 10.87 24.05 9.77
N TYR A 525 11.47 23.39 8.79
CA TYR A 525 12.28 22.19 9.02
C TYR A 525 13.76 22.49 8.86
N SER A 526 14.60 21.83 9.63
CA SER A 526 16.02 21.79 9.34
C SER A 526 16.26 20.99 8.06
N THR A 527 17.33 21.35 7.36
CA THR A 527 17.86 20.62 6.20
C THR A 527 19.37 20.52 6.36
N ARG A 528 20.05 19.74 5.51
CA ARG A 528 21.50 19.51 5.62
C ARG A 528 22.34 20.78 5.81
N TYR A 529 21.94 21.87 5.17
CA TYR A 529 22.69 23.14 5.14
C TYR A 529 21.99 24.28 5.89
N ARG A 530 20.94 23.99 6.66
CA ARG A 530 20.07 25.03 7.22
C ARG A 530 19.35 24.55 8.47
N ASP A 531 19.35 25.38 9.50
CA ASP A 531 18.53 25.13 10.68
C ASP A 531 17.05 25.43 10.43
N SER A 532 16.22 25.02 11.39
CA SER A 532 14.82 25.45 11.42
C SER A 532 14.77 26.94 11.73
N VAL A 533 14.00 27.69 10.95
CA VAL A 533 13.82 29.15 11.15
C VAL A 533 12.60 29.36 12.04
N PRO A 534 12.69 30.12 13.16
CA PRO A 534 11.52 30.46 13.97
C PRO A 534 10.48 31.24 13.15
N ARG A 535 9.19 31.13 13.52
CA ARG A 535 8.06 31.64 12.70
C ARG A 535 8.24 33.11 12.32
N ASP A 536 8.63 33.94 13.27
CA ASP A 536 8.70 35.40 13.10
C ASP A 536 9.80 35.83 12.12
N PHE A 537 10.80 34.96 11.88
CA PHE A 537 11.87 35.19 10.91
C PHE A 537 11.58 34.61 9.52
N ARG A 538 10.42 33.97 9.31
CA ARG A 538 10.02 33.41 8.01
C ARG A 538 9.40 34.50 7.12
N LEU A 539 10.14 35.59 6.93
CA LEU A 539 9.65 36.81 6.29
C LEU A 539 9.28 36.60 4.81
N CYS A 540 8.32 37.41 4.35
CA CYS A 540 7.84 37.45 2.98
C CYS A 540 8.96 37.84 2.02
N ARG A 541 9.12 37.06 0.94
CA ARG A 541 10.14 37.31 -0.07
C ARG A 541 9.95 38.60 -0.85
N PHE A 542 8.73 39.15 -0.87
CA PHE A 542 8.41 40.39 -1.56
C PHE A 542 8.63 41.60 -0.64
N CYS A 543 7.81 41.77 0.39
CA CYS A 543 7.86 42.98 1.22
C CYS A 543 8.88 42.94 2.36
N ARG A 544 9.36 41.76 2.76
CA ARG A 544 10.24 41.52 3.92
C ARG A 544 9.72 42.05 5.28
N GLY A 545 8.53 42.62 5.34
CA GLY A 545 7.96 43.22 6.55
C GLY A 545 7.02 42.31 7.34
N GLY A 546 6.45 41.27 6.72
CA GLY A 546 5.54 40.32 7.36
C GLY A 546 5.99 38.87 7.20
N VAL A 547 5.46 37.96 8.02
CA VAL A 547 5.68 36.51 7.87
C VAL A 547 5.04 36.04 6.56
N GLU A 548 5.75 35.23 5.77
CA GLU A 548 5.23 34.63 4.54
C GLU A 548 4.29 33.45 4.84
N ASP A 549 3.13 33.75 5.43
CA ASP A 549 2.04 32.83 5.65
C ASP A 549 0.92 32.99 4.61
N GLU A 550 -0.08 32.12 4.71
CA GLU A 550 -1.19 32.01 3.76
C GLU A 550 -2.01 33.29 3.71
N VAL A 551 -2.27 33.92 4.86
CA VAL A 551 -3.05 35.16 4.95
C VAL A 551 -2.26 36.31 4.36
N HIS A 552 -0.98 36.46 4.73
CA HIS A 552 -0.13 37.51 4.20
C HIS A 552 0.04 37.42 2.68
N ALA A 553 0.32 36.22 2.17
CA ALA A 553 0.52 36.00 0.74
C ALA A 553 -0.76 36.30 -0.07
N LEU A 554 -1.93 35.95 0.46
CA LEU A 554 -3.19 36.14 -0.24
C LEU A 554 -3.77 37.56 -0.09
N PHE A 555 -3.66 38.20 1.07
CA PHE A 555 -4.47 39.38 1.38
C PHE A 555 -3.70 40.61 1.84
N ASP A 556 -2.52 40.46 2.43
CA ASP A 556 -1.80 41.60 3.03
C ASP A 556 -0.65 42.12 2.17
N CYS A 557 0.09 41.24 1.49
CA CYS A 557 1.33 41.63 0.85
C CYS A 557 1.12 42.60 -0.31
N THR A 558 1.79 43.75 -0.27
CA THR A 558 1.80 44.78 -1.34
C THR A 558 3.18 44.93 -1.99
N GLY A 559 4.14 44.07 -1.65
CA GLY A 559 5.53 44.17 -2.10
C GLY A 559 5.79 43.80 -3.58
N GLU A 560 4.76 43.34 -4.32
CA GLU A 560 4.86 42.98 -5.73
C GLU A 560 3.58 43.40 -6.46
N GLN A 561 3.70 44.20 -7.51
CA GLN A 561 2.54 44.77 -8.21
C GLN A 561 1.66 43.71 -8.86
N ARG A 562 2.26 42.63 -9.40
CA ARG A 562 1.51 41.52 -9.99
C ARG A 562 0.61 40.83 -8.96
N LEU A 563 1.05 40.74 -7.70
CA LEU A 563 0.27 40.14 -6.62
C LEU A 563 -0.96 41.00 -6.29
N VAL A 564 -0.78 42.32 -6.21
CA VAL A 564 -1.89 43.28 -5.98
C VAL A 564 -2.93 43.17 -7.10
N GLN A 565 -2.48 43.18 -8.37
CA GLN A 565 -3.38 43.03 -9.51
C GLN A 565 -4.14 41.69 -9.53
N LEU A 566 -3.54 40.60 -9.05
CA LEU A 566 -4.22 39.32 -8.91
C LEU A 566 -5.31 39.39 -7.82
N ARG A 567 -5.01 40.04 -6.70
CA ARG A 567 -5.95 40.26 -5.59
C ARG A 567 -7.14 41.10 -6.04
N ASP A 568 -6.90 42.22 -6.71
CA ASP A 568 -7.96 43.12 -7.19
C ASP A 568 -8.89 42.41 -8.17
N ARG A 569 -8.32 41.66 -9.12
CA ARG A 569 -9.08 40.83 -10.06
C ARG A 569 -9.89 39.75 -9.34
N PHE A 570 -9.32 39.12 -8.32
CA PHE A 570 -10.03 38.14 -7.50
C PHE A 570 -11.22 38.78 -6.76
N LEU A 571 -11.02 39.90 -6.08
CA LEU A 571 -12.07 40.60 -5.33
C LEU A 571 -13.18 41.11 -6.25
N ALA A 572 -12.83 41.70 -7.39
CA ALA A 572 -13.79 42.12 -8.41
C ALA A 572 -14.60 40.94 -8.96
N GLY A 573 -14.00 39.77 -9.17
CA GLY A 573 -14.74 38.57 -9.56
C GLY A 573 -15.61 38.01 -8.41
N LEU A 574 -15.15 38.12 -7.17
CA LEU A 574 -15.86 37.64 -6.00
C LEU A 574 -17.11 38.48 -5.72
N SER A 575 -17.07 39.81 -5.93
CA SER A 575 -18.25 40.67 -5.76
C SER A 575 -19.42 40.25 -6.65
N VAL A 576 -19.13 39.75 -7.85
CA VAL A 576 -20.13 39.23 -8.79
C VAL A 576 -20.61 37.83 -8.40
N CYS A 577 -19.70 36.96 -7.96
CA CYS A 577 -20.02 35.54 -7.71
C CYS A 577 -20.62 35.28 -6.31
N ASP A 578 -20.20 36.03 -5.30
CA ASP A 578 -20.62 35.91 -3.91
C ASP A 578 -20.50 37.27 -3.18
N ALA A 579 -21.42 38.18 -3.50
CA ALA A 579 -21.47 39.52 -2.93
C ALA A 579 -21.50 39.53 -1.39
N ASN A 580 -22.13 38.54 -0.77
CA ASN A 580 -22.22 38.42 0.68
C ASN A 580 -20.86 38.16 1.33
N VAL A 581 -20.05 37.29 0.72
CA VAL A 581 -18.69 37.04 1.21
C VAL A 581 -17.81 38.24 0.89
N HIS A 582 -17.90 38.80 -0.33
CA HIS A 582 -17.14 39.99 -0.71
C HIS A 582 -17.37 41.18 0.25
N ALA A 583 -18.62 41.45 0.65
CA ALA A 583 -18.97 42.54 1.56
C ALA A 583 -18.30 42.44 2.93
N ARG A 584 -17.81 41.25 3.31
CA ARG A 584 -17.07 41.04 4.57
C ARG A 584 -15.58 41.31 4.44
N TYR A 585 -15.04 41.44 3.23
CA TYR A 585 -13.64 41.81 3.03
C TYR A 585 -13.36 43.18 3.66
N GLY A 586 -12.34 43.26 4.51
CA GLY A 586 -12.01 44.46 5.30
C GLY A 586 -12.89 44.70 6.54
N GLN A 587 -14.02 44.01 6.69
CA GLN A 587 -14.89 44.08 7.88
C GLN A 587 -14.52 43.06 8.95
N ILE A 588 -13.91 41.95 8.54
CA ILE A 588 -13.41 40.89 9.42
C ILE A 588 -11.91 40.71 9.20
N THR A 589 -11.25 39.95 10.08
CA THR A 589 -9.84 39.63 9.89
C THR A 589 -9.62 38.86 8.59
N ASN A 590 -8.47 39.06 7.93
CA ASN A 590 -8.16 38.33 6.69
C ASN A 590 -8.07 36.82 6.90
N TYR A 591 -7.80 36.38 8.13
CA TYR A 591 -7.88 34.98 8.52
C TYR A 591 -9.33 34.47 8.49
N ASP A 592 -10.27 35.16 9.14
CA ASP A 592 -11.68 34.77 9.13
C ASP A 592 -12.30 34.86 7.73
N PHE A 593 -11.85 35.83 6.94
CA PHE A 593 -12.23 35.95 5.53
C PHE A 593 -11.80 34.73 4.71
N LEU A 594 -10.57 34.24 4.90
CA LEU A 594 -10.09 33.00 4.28
C LEU A 594 -10.98 31.81 4.67
N LEU A 595 -11.30 31.66 5.96
CA LEU A 595 -12.16 30.56 6.42
C LEU A 595 -13.56 30.62 5.80
N GLN A 596 -14.13 31.81 5.64
CA GLN A 596 -15.42 31.99 4.97
C GLN A 596 -15.35 31.64 3.47
N LEU A 597 -14.29 32.05 2.77
CA LEU A 597 -14.05 31.71 1.36
C LEU A 597 -13.99 30.20 1.12
N VAL A 598 -13.34 29.47 2.03
CA VAL A 598 -13.23 28.00 1.95
C VAL A 598 -14.55 27.32 2.28
N SER A 599 -15.42 27.96 3.07
CA SER A 599 -16.69 27.39 3.50
C SER A 599 -17.81 27.58 2.47
N THR A 600 -17.74 28.63 1.65
CA THR A 600 -18.73 28.88 0.59
C THR A 600 -18.50 28.01 -0.64
N ARG A 601 -19.58 27.50 -1.21
CA ARG A 601 -19.54 26.85 -2.53
C ARG A 601 -19.54 27.85 -3.67
N LYS A 602 -20.06 29.06 -3.43
CA LYS A 602 -20.07 30.16 -4.40
C LYS A 602 -18.68 30.78 -4.38
N GLY A 603 -18.08 31.04 -5.55
CA GLY A 603 -16.73 31.60 -5.61
C GLY A 603 -15.56 30.65 -5.30
N ILE A 604 -15.76 29.43 -4.76
CA ILE A 604 -14.65 28.50 -4.45
C ILE A 604 -13.77 28.16 -5.66
N LYS A 605 -14.35 28.10 -6.86
CA LYS A 605 -13.61 27.89 -8.12
C LYS A 605 -12.70 29.07 -8.44
N LEU A 606 -13.21 30.28 -8.25
CA LEU A 606 -12.48 31.52 -8.43
C LEU A 606 -11.35 31.64 -7.39
N PHE A 607 -11.65 31.34 -6.13
CA PHE A 607 -10.66 31.32 -5.06
C PHE A 607 -9.55 30.29 -5.30
N ALA A 608 -9.90 29.07 -5.72
CA ALA A 608 -8.89 28.05 -6.04
C ALA A 608 -7.97 28.47 -7.20
N LYS A 609 -8.50 29.17 -8.21
CA LYS A 609 -7.69 29.76 -9.29
C LYS A 609 -6.77 30.85 -8.74
N TYR A 610 -7.30 31.76 -7.93
CA TYR A 610 -6.53 32.82 -7.30
C TYR A 610 -5.35 32.27 -6.48
N VAL A 611 -5.61 31.27 -5.63
CA VAL A 611 -4.57 30.57 -4.86
C VAL A 611 -3.50 29.96 -5.76
N PHE A 612 -3.91 29.33 -6.88
CA PHE A 612 -2.96 28.77 -7.84
C PHE A 612 -2.08 29.85 -8.48
N ASP A 613 -2.68 30.95 -8.94
CA ASP A 613 -1.94 32.05 -9.58
C ASP A 613 -0.96 32.70 -8.58
N VAL A 614 -1.39 32.95 -7.34
CA VAL A 614 -0.54 33.49 -6.27
C VAL A 614 0.63 32.54 -5.96
N LEU A 615 0.36 31.25 -5.71
CA LEU A 615 1.42 30.30 -5.41
C LEU A 615 2.38 30.09 -6.58
N THR A 616 1.90 30.22 -7.82
CA THR A 616 2.74 30.20 -9.02
C THR A 616 3.67 31.41 -9.04
N LEU A 617 3.15 32.62 -8.81
CA LEU A 617 3.94 33.85 -8.71
C LEU A 617 4.99 33.73 -7.61
N PHE A 618 4.62 33.27 -6.40
CA PHE A 618 5.58 33.03 -5.33
C PHE A 618 6.66 32.01 -5.70
N ASN A 619 6.37 31.05 -6.57
CA ASN A 619 7.36 30.06 -7.01
C ASN A 619 8.38 30.63 -8.01
N GLU A 620 8.08 31.75 -8.69
CA GLU A 620 9.00 32.42 -9.61
C GLU A 620 10.17 33.11 -8.89
N PHE A 621 9.98 33.49 -7.62
CA PHE A 621 10.96 34.27 -6.87
C PHE A 621 11.67 33.45 -5.81
N PRO A 622 12.99 33.65 -5.60
CA PRO A 622 13.71 32.98 -4.52
C PRO A 622 13.12 33.39 -3.16
N ARG A 623 13.03 32.42 -2.24
CA ARG A 623 12.62 32.69 -0.85
C ARG A 623 13.62 33.61 -0.18
N PHE A 624 13.12 34.57 0.60
CA PHE A 624 13.97 35.30 1.52
C PHE A 624 14.48 34.35 2.61
N PHE A 625 15.75 34.48 2.94
CA PHE A 625 16.40 33.63 3.93
C PHE A 625 17.29 34.48 4.84
N PRO A 626 17.02 34.51 6.17
CA PRO A 626 17.86 35.25 7.11
C PRO A 626 19.21 34.57 7.29
N VAL A 627 20.30 35.31 7.11
CA VAL A 627 21.69 34.80 7.11
C VAL A 627 22.04 34.09 8.43
N VAL A 628 21.47 34.51 9.55
CA VAL A 628 21.72 33.97 10.89
C VAL A 628 21.44 32.46 11.02
N PHE A 629 20.59 31.89 10.15
CA PHE A 629 20.22 30.46 10.22
C PHE A 629 20.96 29.58 9.18
N ARG A 630 21.94 30.14 8.45
CA ARG A 630 22.79 29.36 7.54
C ARG A 630 23.81 28.59 8.37
N ARG A 631 23.94 27.29 8.12
CA ARG A 631 25.09 26.54 8.61
C ARG A 631 26.27 26.91 7.73
N VAL A 632 27.34 27.46 8.33
CA VAL A 632 28.61 27.63 7.64
C VAL A 632 29.14 26.22 7.29
N PRO A 633 29.64 25.99 6.05
CA PRO A 633 30.09 24.68 5.59
C PRO A 633 31.09 23.99 6.52
#